data_AF-A0A4S8KIQ0-F1
#
_entry.id   AF-A0A4S8KIQ0-F1
#
_cell.length_a   1.000
_cell.length_b   1.000
_cell.length_c   1.000
_cell.angle_alpha   90.00
_cell.angle_beta   90.00
_cell.angle_gamma   90.00
#
_symmetry.space_group_name_H-M   'P 1'
#
loop_
_entity.id
_entity.type
_entity.pdbx_description
1 polymer ?
#
loop_
_entity_poly.entity_id
_entity_poly.type
_entity_poly.pdbx_seq_one_letter_code
_entity_poly.pdbx_strand_id
1 'polypeptide(L)'
;MNKKLRFNICHLPSSFLKDIEIQDIKSRIQACIDEDLQYSCNFWGFHLEKSNFSKEISNNLELFLNEKGLFWIEAMNIMGVISRGQPDRNTYLGMRKYHKLLSHFMQLGSTFSMSEVKESTPHLYLSILPFWADVIPIAQNFRKLMKVLHKSTTAKIACLKVNSSVLSVAISPDGKRIVSGSCDSTVRIWDAETGSSVGQPLQGHDDSVLSIEFSPDGKRIVSGSHDRTVRIWDVETGSPVGQPQQGHDDSVQSVGFSPDGKRIVSGSDDRTVRIWDA
;
A
#
# COMPACT_ATOMS: atom_id res chain seq x y z
N MET A 1 14.13 18.85 -26.00
CA MET A 1 13.27 18.12 -25.03
C MET A 1 13.73 16.70 -24.74
N ASN A 2 13.85 15.80 -25.73
CA ASN A 2 14.06 14.36 -25.51
C ASN A 2 15.27 13.96 -24.65
N LYS A 3 16.38 14.72 -24.68
CA LYS A 3 17.56 14.44 -23.85
C LYS A 3 17.40 14.88 -22.38
N LYS A 4 16.43 15.76 -22.09
CA LYS A 4 16.28 16.42 -20.78
C LYS A 4 15.33 15.64 -19.86
N LEU A 5 14.23 15.12 -20.42
CA LEU A 5 13.25 14.30 -19.70
C LEU A 5 13.80 12.91 -19.36
N ARG A 6 13.85 12.63 -18.06
CA ARG A 6 14.36 11.39 -17.45
C ARG A 6 13.62 11.12 -16.14
N PHE A 7 13.71 9.88 -15.67
CA PHE A 7 13.19 9.46 -14.36
C PHE A 7 13.80 10.31 -13.24
N ASN A 8 12.95 10.76 -12.31
CA ASN A 8 13.34 11.53 -11.14
C ASN A 8 14.14 12.78 -11.51
N ILE A 9 13.56 13.61 -12.39
CA ILE A 9 14.23 14.74 -13.05
C ILE A 9 14.78 15.77 -12.07
N CYS A 10 14.11 15.97 -10.93
CA CYS A 10 14.53 16.89 -9.87
C CYS A 10 15.24 16.19 -8.69
N HIS A 11 15.60 14.90 -8.83
CA HIS A 11 16.32 14.15 -7.80
C HIS A 11 15.61 14.15 -6.43
N LEU A 12 14.29 13.90 -6.45
CA LEU A 12 13.48 13.79 -5.24
C LEU A 12 14.01 12.63 -4.38
N PRO A 13 14.22 12.85 -3.07
CA PRO A 13 14.93 11.91 -2.21
C PRO A 13 14.09 10.70 -1.79
N SER A 14 12.76 10.85 -1.71
CA SER A 14 11.87 9.83 -1.16
C SER A 14 10.42 10.07 -1.58
N SER A 15 9.64 8.99 -1.66
CA SER A 15 8.18 9.05 -1.81
C SER A 15 7.45 9.40 -0.51
N PHE A 16 8.10 9.27 0.65
CA PHE A 16 7.50 9.55 1.95
C PHE A 16 7.36 11.04 2.27
N LEU A 17 8.03 11.90 1.50
CA LEU A 17 7.99 13.35 1.68
C LEU A 17 7.09 13.96 0.62
N LYS A 18 6.34 15.00 0.98
CA LYS A 18 5.66 15.82 -0.01
C LYS A 18 6.71 16.64 -0.77
N ASP A 19 6.45 16.94 -2.04
CA ASP A 19 7.36 17.71 -2.88
C ASP A 19 7.65 19.09 -2.26
N ILE A 20 6.65 19.67 -1.57
CA ILE A 20 6.76 20.97 -0.88
C ILE A 20 7.61 20.93 0.40
N GLU A 21 7.80 19.75 1.00
CA GLU A 21 8.59 19.58 2.23
C GLU A 21 10.09 19.50 1.94
N ILE A 22 10.47 19.36 0.66
CA ILE A 22 11.86 19.33 0.22
C ILE A 22 12.42 20.76 0.19
N GLN A 23 13.35 21.06 1.10
CA GLN A 23 13.86 22.42 1.35
C GLN A 23 14.40 23.13 0.10
N ASP A 24 15.01 22.41 -0.83
CA ASP A 24 15.66 22.94 -2.04
C ASP A 24 14.88 22.65 -3.33
N ILE A 25 13.58 22.30 -3.24
CA ILE A 25 12.77 21.91 -4.40
C ILE A 25 12.75 22.98 -5.51
N LYS A 26 12.64 24.27 -5.14
CA LYS A 26 12.64 25.38 -6.12
C LYS A 26 13.95 25.46 -6.89
N SER A 27 15.09 25.32 -6.20
CA SER A 27 16.41 25.34 -6.82
C SER A 27 16.63 24.11 -7.70
N ARG A 28 16.14 22.93 -7.29
CA ARG A 28 16.16 21.71 -8.11
C ARG A 28 15.39 21.88 -9.40
N ILE A 29 14.18 22.44 -9.33
CA ILE A 29 13.35 22.74 -10.51
C ILE A 29 14.10 23.66 -11.46
N GLN A 30 14.64 24.78 -10.97
CA GLN A 30 15.37 25.75 -11.80
C GLN A 30 16.63 25.15 -12.44
N ALA A 31 17.35 24.27 -11.73
CA ALA A 31 18.55 23.63 -12.23
C ALA A 31 18.26 22.50 -13.25
N CYS A 32 17.14 21.79 -13.09
CA CYS A 32 16.84 20.58 -13.86
C CYS A 32 15.83 20.80 -14.99
N ILE A 33 15.02 21.85 -14.93
CA ILE A 33 13.97 22.16 -15.90
C ILE A 33 14.21 23.56 -16.47
N ASP A 34 14.81 23.61 -17.66
CA ASP A 34 15.05 24.87 -18.37
C ASP A 34 13.81 25.48 -19.00
N GLU A 35 13.94 26.73 -19.47
CA GLU A 35 12.88 27.55 -20.03
C GLU A 35 12.13 26.86 -21.20
N ASP A 36 12.84 26.16 -22.09
CA ASP A 36 12.22 25.42 -23.20
C ASP A 36 11.27 24.34 -22.68
N LEU A 37 11.70 23.57 -21.67
CA LEU A 37 10.92 22.49 -21.11
C LEU A 37 9.76 23.04 -20.27
N GLN A 38 9.99 24.11 -19.50
CA GLN A 38 8.93 24.81 -18.77
C GLN A 38 7.85 25.32 -19.73
N TYR A 39 8.25 26.01 -20.81
CA TYR A 39 7.34 26.50 -21.84
C TYR A 39 6.50 25.36 -22.41
N SER A 40 7.16 24.27 -22.78
CA SER A 40 6.49 23.14 -23.42
C SER A 40 5.51 22.43 -22.48
N CYS A 41 5.85 22.28 -21.20
CA CYS A 41 4.94 21.74 -20.18
C CYS A 41 3.72 22.64 -19.95
N ASN A 42 3.88 23.97 -20.06
CA ASN A 42 2.80 24.93 -19.85
C ASN A 42 1.85 25.05 -21.06
N PHE A 43 2.38 24.95 -22.29
CA PHE A 43 1.64 25.38 -23.49
C PHE A 43 1.40 24.27 -24.51
N TRP A 44 1.80 23.02 -24.27
CA TRP A 44 1.59 21.95 -25.25
C TRP A 44 0.11 21.73 -25.59
N GLY A 45 -0.79 21.78 -24.60
CA GLY A 45 -2.23 21.64 -24.83
C GLY A 45 -2.75 22.70 -25.80
N PHE A 46 -2.41 23.96 -25.56
CA PHE A 46 -2.74 25.08 -26.45
C PHE A 46 -2.21 24.88 -27.88
N HIS A 47 -0.95 24.45 -28.02
CA HIS A 47 -0.37 24.22 -29.36
C HIS A 47 -1.03 23.05 -30.07
N LEU A 48 -1.42 22.00 -29.34
CA LEU A 48 -2.17 20.88 -29.91
C LEU A 48 -3.56 21.33 -30.39
N GLU A 49 -4.26 22.18 -29.63
CA GLU A 49 -5.56 22.76 -30.00
C GLU A 49 -5.49 23.60 -31.29
N LYS A 50 -4.40 24.35 -31.47
CA LYS A 50 -4.20 25.21 -32.65
C LYS A 50 -3.61 24.47 -33.84
N SER A 51 -3.14 23.24 -33.66
CA SER A 51 -2.50 22.48 -34.74
C SER A 51 -3.54 21.91 -35.72
N ASN A 52 -3.23 21.98 -37.02
CA ASN A 52 -3.95 21.23 -38.04
C ASN A 52 -3.47 19.77 -37.98
N PHE A 53 -3.99 19.02 -37.01
CA PHE A 53 -3.57 17.68 -36.61
C PHE A 53 -3.32 16.75 -37.82
N SER A 54 -2.05 16.64 -38.22
CA SER A 54 -1.62 15.83 -39.36
C SER A 54 -1.19 14.44 -38.88
N LYS A 55 -1.20 13.45 -39.79
CA LYS A 55 -0.72 12.08 -39.48
C LYS A 55 0.73 12.07 -38.98
N GLU A 56 1.56 12.99 -39.48
CA GLU A 56 2.96 13.13 -39.07
C GLU A 56 3.09 13.65 -37.63
N ILE A 57 2.40 14.74 -37.28
CA ILE A 57 2.37 15.27 -35.91
C ILE A 57 1.89 14.18 -34.94
N SER A 58 0.89 13.43 -35.35
CA SER A 58 0.30 12.36 -34.57
C SER A 58 1.28 11.21 -34.28
N ASN A 59 2.01 10.75 -35.30
CA ASN A 59 3.04 9.74 -35.14
C ASN A 59 4.18 10.22 -34.23
N ASN A 60 4.61 11.48 -34.40
CA ASN A 60 5.66 12.07 -33.57
C ASN A 60 5.22 12.20 -32.10
N LEU A 61 3.96 12.58 -31.87
CA LEU A 61 3.38 12.65 -30.53
C LEU A 61 3.30 11.26 -29.90
N GLU A 62 2.88 10.24 -30.65
CA GLU A 62 2.82 8.87 -30.16
C GLU A 62 4.20 8.34 -29.76
N LEU A 63 5.22 8.53 -30.61
CA LEU A 63 6.61 8.17 -30.29
C LEU A 63 7.10 8.89 -29.02
N PHE A 64 6.85 10.20 -28.93
CA PHE A 64 7.23 10.99 -27.77
C PHE A 64 6.55 10.51 -26.49
N LEU A 65 5.22 10.33 -26.49
CA LEU A 65 4.49 9.88 -25.31
C LEU A 65 4.96 8.49 -24.87
N ASN A 66 5.22 7.61 -25.84
CA ASN A 66 5.64 6.25 -25.55
C ASN A 66 6.97 6.16 -24.80
N GLU A 67 7.92 7.06 -25.12
CA GLU A 67 9.24 7.08 -24.49
C GLU A 67 9.33 8.04 -23.30
N LYS A 68 8.62 9.17 -23.37
CA LYS A 68 8.83 10.34 -22.49
C LYS A 68 7.58 10.81 -21.77
N GLY A 69 6.41 10.26 -22.09
CA GLY A 69 5.14 10.70 -21.50
C GLY A 69 5.18 10.69 -19.97
N LEU A 70 5.65 9.61 -19.36
CA LEU A 70 5.66 9.51 -17.89
C LEU A 70 6.59 10.55 -17.23
N PHE A 71 7.79 10.75 -17.78
CA PHE A 71 8.71 11.80 -17.33
C PHE A 71 8.14 13.20 -17.55
N TRP A 72 7.30 13.35 -18.56
CA TRP A 72 6.66 14.62 -18.84
C TRP A 72 5.55 14.94 -17.83
N ILE A 73 4.76 13.93 -17.43
CA ILE A 73 3.80 14.04 -16.32
C ILE A 73 4.53 14.40 -15.03
N GLU A 74 5.66 13.75 -14.76
CA GLU A 74 6.51 14.05 -13.60
C GLU A 74 6.92 15.54 -13.59
N ALA A 75 7.49 16.03 -14.69
CA ALA A 75 7.92 17.42 -14.81
C ALA A 75 6.74 18.40 -14.64
N MET A 76 5.59 18.11 -15.28
CA MET A 76 4.39 18.94 -15.14
C MET A 76 3.85 18.95 -13.71
N ASN A 77 3.90 17.83 -12.99
CA ASN A 77 3.42 17.75 -11.61
C ASN A 77 4.31 18.55 -10.66
N ILE A 78 5.63 18.35 -10.74
CA ILE A 78 6.61 19.06 -9.90
C ILE A 78 6.52 20.59 -10.10
N MET A 79 6.27 21.03 -11.34
CA MET A 79 6.06 22.45 -11.64
C MET A 79 4.68 22.97 -11.24
N GLY A 80 3.75 22.11 -10.82
CA GLY A 80 2.37 22.49 -10.49
C GLY A 80 1.52 22.88 -11.71
N VAL A 81 1.91 22.45 -12.92
CA VAL A 81 1.25 22.83 -14.19
C VAL A 81 0.47 21.68 -14.83
N ILE A 82 0.46 20.48 -14.24
CA ILE A 82 -0.20 19.28 -14.77
C ILE A 82 -1.68 19.48 -15.12
N SER A 83 -2.40 20.32 -14.38
CA SER A 83 -3.81 20.62 -14.67
C SER A 83 -3.99 21.74 -15.71
N ARG A 84 -3.02 22.65 -15.85
CA ARG A 84 -3.10 23.82 -16.73
C ARG A 84 -2.53 23.57 -18.14
N GLY A 85 -1.53 22.70 -18.25
CA GLY A 85 -0.90 22.38 -19.54
C GLY A 85 -1.72 21.46 -20.44
N GLN A 86 -2.75 20.79 -19.90
CA GLN A 86 -3.56 19.82 -20.64
C GLN A 86 -4.48 20.50 -21.69
N PRO A 87 -4.65 19.89 -22.88
CA PRO A 87 -5.59 20.39 -23.89
C PRO A 87 -7.04 20.32 -23.41
N ASP A 88 -7.89 21.19 -23.96
CA ASP A 88 -9.31 21.24 -23.65
C ASP A 88 -10.04 19.92 -24.00
N ARG A 89 -11.19 19.69 -23.34
CA ARG A 89 -11.98 18.45 -23.47
C ARG A 89 -12.50 18.21 -24.90
N ASN A 90 -12.86 19.25 -25.64
CA ASN A 90 -13.37 19.13 -27.01
C ASN A 90 -12.26 18.76 -27.99
N THR A 91 -11.09 19.37 -27.83
CA THR A 91 -9.87 19.03 -28.55
C THR A 91 -9.46 17.58 -28.27
N TYR A 92 -9.50 17.16 -27.00
CA TYR A 92 -9.32 15.78 -26.59
C TYR A 92 -10.31 14.81 -27.28
N LEU A 93 -11.61 15.15 -27.31
CA LEU A 93 -12.63 14.32 -27.94
C LEU A 93 -12.46 14.23 -29.46
N GLY A 94 -12.05 15.32 -30.11
CA GLY A 94 -11.70 15.34 -31.54
C GLY A 94 -10.48 14.48 -31.87
N MET A 95 -9.50 14.45 -30.97
CA MET A 95 -8.27 13.64 -31.10
C MET A 95 -8.50 12.15 -30.83
N ARG A 96 -9.56 11.78 -30.12
CA ARG A 96 -9.90 10.38 -29.79
C ARG A 96 -10.09 9.52 -31.04
N LYS A 97 -10.45 10.13 -32.17
CA LYS A 97 -10.57 9.48 -33.48
C LYS A 97 -9.24 9.00 -34.04
N TYR A 98 -8.13 9.62 -33.64
CA TYR A 98 -6.82 9.39 -34.23
C TYR A 98 -5.94 8.48 -33.36
N HIS A 99 -5.89 8.61 -32.01
CA HIS A 99 -4.99 7.77 -31.20
C HIS A 99 -5.50 7.40 -29.80
N LYS A 100 -5.61 6.08 -29.56
CA LYS A 100 -5.89 5.46 -28.25
C LYS A 100 -4.79 5.78 -27.21
N LEU A 101 -3.54 5.94 -27.64
CA LEU A 101 -2.42 6.21 -26.75
C LEU A 101 -2.52 7.58 -26.06
N LEU A 102 -2.83 8.63 -26.82
CA LEU A 102 -3.04 9.98 -26.25
C LEU A 102 -4.18 9.97 -25.25
N SER A 103 -5.27 9.24 -25.53
CA SER A 103 -6.38 9.13 -24.57
C SER A 103 -5.98 8.49 -23.26
N HIS A 104 -5.18 7.42 -23.30
CA HIS A 104 -4.67 6.76 -22.11
C HIS A 104 -3.69 7.63 -21.34
N PHE A 105 -2.80 8.35 -22.05
CA PHE A 105 -1.86 9.28 -21.44
C PHE A 105 -2.59 10.38 -20.66
N MET A 106 -3.60 10.99 -21.27
CA MET A 106 -4.43 12.01 -20.65
C MET A 106 -5.21 11.46 -19.45
N GLN A 107 -5.74 10.24 -19.55
CA GLN A 107 -6.43 9.60 -18.44
C GLN A 107 -5.51 9.29 -17.26
N LEU A 108 -4.27 8.86 -17.52
CA LEU A 108 -3.26 8.64 -16.48
C LEU A 108 -2.88 9.97 -15.81
N GLY A 109 -2.59 11.00 -16.60
CA GLY A 109 -2.25 12.33 -16.09
C GLY A 109 -3.37 12.98 -15.27
N SER A 110 -4.62 12.87 -15.72
CA SER A 110 -5.78 13.39 -14.97
C SER A 110 -6.04 12.61 -13.69
N THR A 111 -5.94 11.28 -13.73
CA THR A 111 -6.10 10.44 -12.53
C THR A 111 -5.05 10.78 -11.49
N PHE A 112 -3.78 10.89 -11.90
CA PHE A 112 -2.72 11.32 -11.00
C PHE A 112 -2.98 12.73 -10.45
N SER A 113 -3.31 13.70 -11.31
CA SER A 113 -3.59 15.09 -10.91
C SER A 113 -4.79 15.24 -9.95
N MET A 114 -5.73 14.30 -9.95
CA MET A 114 -6.89 14.31 -9.04
C MET A 114 -6.64 13.54 -7.74
N SER A 115 -5.59 12.73 -7.67
CA SER A 115 -5.24 11.93 -6.49
C SER A 115 -4.48 12.74 -5.44
N GLU A 116 -4.62 12.37 -4.16
CA GLU A 116 -3.84 12.96 -3.06
C GLU A 116 -2.34 12.64 -3.19
N VAL A 117 -2.00 11.50 -3.81
CA VAL A 117 -0.61 11.08 -3.98
C VAL A 117 0.20 12.00 -4.90
N LYS A 118 -0.44 12.93 -5.64
CA LYS A 118 0.26 13.94 -6.45
C LYS A 118 1.13 14.88 -5.63
N GLU A 119 0.84 15.01 -4.33
CA GLU A 119 1.65 15.83 -3.41
C GLU A 119 3.05 15.26 -3.22
N SER A 120 3.28 13.99 -3.59
CA SER A 120 4.59 13.34 -3.61
C SER A 120 4.79 12.71 -4.99
N THR A 121 5.48 13.42 -5.87
CA THR A 121 5.66 13.03 -7.28
C THR A 121 6.17 11.59 -7.49
N PRO A 122 7.05 11.01 -6.64
CA PRO A 122 7.48 9.61 -6.80
C PRO A 122 6.34 8.58 -6.83
N HIS A 123 5.17 8.88 -6.26
CA HIS A 123 3.99 8.01 -6.34
C HIS A 123 3.41 7.87 -7.75
N LEU A 124 3.78 8.73 -8.71
CA LEU A 124 3.54 8.51 -10.13
C LEU A 124 4.09 7.13 -10.57
N TYR A 125 5.26 6.75 -10.06
CA TYR A 125 5.93 5.49 -10.38
C TYR A 125 5.57 4.35 -9.42
N LEU A 126 5.36 4.65 -8.14
CA LEU A 126 5.14 3.62 -7.12
C LEU A 126 3.68 3.21 -6.94
N SER A 127 2.74 4.10 -7.22
CA SER A 127 1.31 3.86 -6.96
C SER A 127 0.48 3.94 -8.22
N ILE A 128 0.66 4.98 -9.02
CA ILE A 128 -0.11 5.16 -10.26
C ILE A 128 0.35 4.16 -11.33
N LEU A 129 1.64 4.13 -11.65
CA LEU A 129 2.12 3.28 -12.75
C LEU A 129 1.78 1.79 -12.59
N PRO A 130 1.94 1.13 -11.42
CA PRO A 130 1.56 -0.27 -11.24
C PRO A 130 0.06 -0.51 -11.43
N PHE A 131 -0.79 0.39 -10.92
CA PHE A 131 -2.24 0.29 -11.07
C PHE A 131 -2.67 0.36 -12.54
N TRP A 132 -1.96 1.14 -13.35
CA TRP A 132 -2.25 1.33 -14.76
C TRP A 132 -1.47 0.39 -15.69
N ALA A 133 -0.54 -0.41 -15.16
CA ALA A 133 0.38 -1.26 -15.93
C ALA A 133 -0.31 -2.34 -16.77
N ASP A 134 -1.51 -2.76 -16.38
CA ASP A 134 -2.32 -3.76 -17.10
C ASP A 134 -3.43 -3.10 -17.94
N VAL A 135 -3.71 -1.82 -17.72
CA VAL A 135 -4.77 -1.06 -18.41
C VAL A 135 -4.22 -0.30 -19.62
N ILE A 136 -2.98 0.22 -19.52
CA ILE A 136 -2.38 1.05 -20.57
C ILE A 136 -1.07 0.41 -21.09
N PRO A 137 -0.96 0.11 -22.40
CA PRO A 137 0.26 -0.43 -23.01
C PRO A 137 1.52 0.40 -22.74
N ILE A 138 1.40 1.73 -22.66
CA ILE A 138 2.50 2.66 -22.36
C ILE A 138 3.19 2.33 -21.03
N ALA A 139 2.44 1.87 -20.04
CA ALA A 139 2.95 1.60 -18.71
C ALA A 139 3.85 0.35 -18.69
N GLN A 140 3.69 -0.56 -19.66
CA GLN A 140 4.58 -1.71 -19.85
C GLN A 140 6.00 -1.27 -20.21
N ASN A 141 6.16 -0.20 -20.99
CA ASN A 141 7.46 0.33 -21.39
C ASN A 141 8.24 0.91 -20.21
N PHE A 142 7.52 1.39 -19.19
CA PHE A 142 8.09 1.92 -17.96
C PHE A 142 8.25 0.87 -16.85
N ARG A 143 7.86 -0.40 -17.06
CA ARG A 143 8.07 -1.47 -16.06
C ARG A 143 9.53 -1.64 -15.66
N LYS A 144 10.49 -1.35 -16.54
CA LYS A 144 11.92 -1.42 -16.23
C LYS A 144 12.37 -0.41 -15.15
N LEU A 145 11.59 0.65 -14.91
CA LEU A 145 11.83 1.61 -13.83
C LEU A 145 11.38 1.06 -12.47
N MET A 146 10.63 -0.03 -12.46
CA MET A 146 10.11 -0.65 -11.25
C MET A 146 10.83 -1.97 -10.99
N LYS A 147 11.43 -2.10 -9.80
CA LYS A 147 11.85 -3.40 -9.29
C LYS A 147 10.68 -4.00 -8.52
N VAL A 148 9.98 -4.95 -9.11
CA VAL A 148 9.01 -5.77 -8.36
C VAL A 148 9.82 -6.61 -7.36
N LEU A 149 9.76 -6.23 -6.09
CA LEU A 149 10.51 -6.90 -5.03
C LEU A 149 9.89 -8.25 -4.65
N HIS A 150 8.57 -8.38 -4.80
CA HIS A 150 7.85 -9.63 -4.50
C HIS A 150 6.72 -9.83 -5.50
N LYS A 151 6.69 -10.98 -6.18
CA LYS A 151 5.58 -11.39 -7.03
C LYS A 151 4.69 -12.31 -6.19
N SER A 152 3.51 -11.83 -5.77
CA SER A 152 2.56 -12.67 -5.05
C SER A 152 1.95 -13.69 -6.03
N THR A 153 2.04 -14.97 -5.70
CA THR A 153 1.25 -16.02 -6.34
C THR A 153 0.00 -16.27 -5.49
N THR A 154 -1.15 -16.48 -6.12
CA THR A 154 -2.38 -16.90 -5.42
C THR A 154 -2.34 -18.36 -4.93
N ALA A 155 -1.22 -19.05 -5.13
CA ALA A 155 -1.02 -20.43 -4.71
C ALA A 155 -0.84 -20.53 -3.18
N LYS A 156 -1.38 -21.59 -2.59
CA LYS A 156 -1.14 -21.94 -1.19
C LYS A 156 0.36 -22.17 -0.95
N ILE A 157 0.96 -21.40 -0.05
CA ILE A 157 2.40 -21.43 0.25
C ILE A 157 2.74 -22.49 1.30
N ALA A 158 1.91 -22.65 2.34
CA ALA A 158 2.13 -23.61 3.43
C ALA A 158 0.82 -24.17 3.99
N CYS A 159 0.90 -25.28 4.75
CA CYS A 159 -0.21 -25.89 5.48
C CYS A 159 0.23 -26.23 6.91
N LEU A 160 -0.12 -25.38 7.87
CA LEU A 160 0.15 -25.63 9.29
C LEU A 160 -0.91 -26.58 9.84
N LYS A 161 -0.51 -27.72 10.38
CA LYS A 161 -1.45 -28.75 10.85
C LYS A 161 -1.62 -28.70 12.37
N VAL A 162 -2.86 -28.57 12.80
CA VAL A 162 -3.31 -28.76 14.19
C VAL A 162 -4.28 -29.94 14.21
N ASN A 163 -4.24 -30.76 15.26
CA ASN A 163 -5.09 -31.95 15.40
C ASN A 163 -6.49 -31.62 15.94
N SER A 164 -6.97 -30.40 15.72
CA SER A 164 -8.24 -29.86 16.19
C SER A 164 -8.66 -28.66 15.33
N SER A 165 -9.91 -28.23 15.43
CA SER A 165 -10.42 -27.06 14.70
C SER A 165 -9.67 -25.80 15.14
N VAL A 166 -9.17 -25.04 14.16
CA VAL A 166 -8.55 -23.73 14.39
C VAL A 166 -9.65 -22.68 14.26
N LEU A 167 -9.88 -21.92 15.33
CA LEU A 167 -10.97 -20.93 15.38
C LEU A 167 -10.47 -19.51 15.15
N SER A 168 -9.20 -19.24 15.42
CA SER A 168 -8.60 -17.93 15.25
C SER A 168 -7.13 -18.01 14.88
N VAL A 169 -6.67 -17.04 14.08
CA VAL A 169 -5.27 -16.90 13.66
C VAL A 169 -4.88 -15.43 13.60
N ALA A 170 -3.62 -15.11 13.91
CA ALA A 170 -3.04 -13.79 13.72
C ALA A 170 -1.57 -13.88 13.27
N ILE A 171 -1.08 -12.83 12.62
CA ILE A 171 0.32 -12.68 12.20
C ILE A 171 0.95 -11.60 13.07
N SER A 172 2.20 -11.80 13.51
CA SER A 172 2.94 -10.81 14.28
C SER A 172 3.19 -9.53 13.47
N PRO A 173 3.34 -8.35 14.11
CA PRO A 173 3.60 -7.09 13.41
C PRO A 173 4.85 -7.10 12.53
N ASP A 174 5.86 -7.90 12.88
CA ASP A 174 7.08 -8.09 12.09
C ASP A 174 6.96 -9.15 10.98
N GLY A 175 5.82 -9.84 10.90
CA GLY A 175 5.51 -10.86 9.91
C GLY A 175 6.23 -12.21 10.11
N LYS A 176 7.01 -12.38 11.18
CA LYS A 176 7.86 -13.57 11.38
C LYS A 176 7.18 -14.71 12.13
N ARG A 177 6.05 -14.43 12.78
CA ARG A 177 5.31 -15.39 13.58
C ARG A 177 3.84 -15.40 13.17
N ILE A 178 3.26 -16.58 13.25
CA ILE A 178 1.81 -16.80 13.19
C ILE A 178 1.40 -17.36 14.54
N VAL A 179 0.23 -16.98 15.03
CA VAL A 179 -0.38 -17.60 16.21
C VAL A 179 -1.74 -18.17 15.84
N SER A 180 -2.13 -19.28 16.45
CA SER A 180 -3.43 -19.92 16.24
C SER A 180 -4.07 -20.32 17.56
N GLY A 181 -5.37 -20.05 17.72
CA GLY A 181 -6.22 -20.57 18.79
C GLY A 181 -7.12 -21.71 18.28
N SER A 182 -7.27 -22.76 19.08
CA SER A 182 -7.95 -24.00 18.66
C SER A 182 -8.95 -24.53 19.71
N CYS A 183 -9.84 -25.42 19.26
CA CYS A 183 -10.76 -26.19 20.11
C CYS A 183 -10.05 -27.19 21.03
N ASP A 184 -8.74 -27.46 20.85
CA ASP A 184 -7.96 -28.24 21.83
C ASP A 184 -7.57 -27.43 23.08
N SER A 185 -8.14 -26.23 23.24
CA SER A 185 -7.87 -25.26 24.32
C SER A 185 -6.44 -24.70 24.31
N THR A 186 -5.68 -24.94 23.24
CA THR A 186 -4.30 -24.46 23.12
C THR A 186 -4.17 -23.24 22.22
N VAL A 187 -3.14 -22.45 22.55
CA VAL A 187 -2.57 -21.46 21.65
C VAL A 187 -1.27 -22.02 21.09
N ARG A 188 -1.00 -21.83 19.79
CA ARG A 188 0.25 -22.29 19.16
C ARG A 188 0.90 -21.17 18.38
N ILE A 189 2.22 -21.08 18.47
CA ILE A 189 3.04 -20.13 17.73
C ILE A 189 3.76 -20.89 16.62
N TRP A 190 3.87 -20.28 15.46
CA TRP A 190 4.50 -20.83 14.27
C TRP A 190 5.48 -19.83 13.70
N ASP A 191 6.56 -20.33 13.12
CA ASP A 191 7.46 -19.55 12.30
C ASP A 191 6.83 -19.34 10.92
N ALA A 192 6.64 -18.09 10.51
CA ALA A 192 5.89 -17.75 9.30
C ALA A 192 6.64 -18.13 8.01
N GLU A 193 7.97 -18.19 8.07
CA GLU A 193 8.82 -18.50 6.92
C GLU A 193 8.91 -20.01 6.67
N THR A 194 9.12 -20.79 7.74
CA THR A 194 9.32 -22.23 7.67
C THR A 194 8.04 -23.03 7.87
N GLY A 195 7.01 -22.44 8.50
CA GLY A 195 5.80 -23.13 8.92
C GLY A 195 6.00 -24.10 10.10
N SER A 196 7.14 -24.04 10.78
CA SER A 196 7.44 -24.90 11.93
C SER A 196 6.78 -24.36 13.19
N SER A 197 6.35 -25.24 14.11
CA SER A 197 5.89 -24.83 15.43
C SER A 197 7.05 -24.26 16.26
N VAL A 198 6.81 -23.14 16.93
CA VAL A 198 7.75 -22.50 17.85
C VAL A 198 7.35 -22.87 19.27
N GLY A 199 8.21 -23.63 19.95
CA GLY A 199 7.95 -24.09 21.31
C GLY A 199 6.83 -25.15 21.41
N GLN A 200 6.36 -25.37 22.64
CA GLN A 200 5.20 -26.22 22.92
C GLN A 200 3.90 -25.40 22.80
N PRO A 201 2.75 -26.06 22.58
CA PRO A 201 1.45 -25.38 22.68
C PRO A 201 1.31 -24.69 24.04
N LEU A 202 0.86 -23.44 24.05
CA LEU A 202 0.60 -22.68 25.27
C LEU A 202 -0.69 -23.23 25.88
N GLN A 203 -0.55 -23.74 27.09
CA GLN A 203 -1.62 -24.38 27.86
C GLN A 203 -2.09 -23.45 28.96
N GLY A 204 -3.40 -23.43 29.20
CA GLY A 204 -3.95 -22.75 30.36
C GLY A 204 -5.44 -22.44 30.23
N HIS A 205 -5.95 -22.22 29.03
CA HIS A 205 -7.39 -22.18 28.83
C HIS A 205 -8.00 -23.56 29.10
N ASP A 206 -9.18 -23.57 29.71
CA ASP A 206 -9.91 -24.80 30.04
C ASP A 206 -10.92 -25.21 28.95
N ASP A 207 -11.07 -24.37 27.92
CA ASP A 207 -11.92 -24.60 26.75
C ASP A 207 -11.37 -23.86 25.51
N SER A 208 -12.03 -24.08 24.38
CA SER A 208 -11.75 -23.59 23.05
C SER A 208 -11.33 -22.12 23.01
N VAL A 209 -10.19 -21.85 22.38
CA VAL A 209 -9.69 -20.49 22.17
C VAL A 209 -10.37 -19.89 20.94
N LEU A 210 -11.28 -18.94 21.15
CA LEU A 210 -12.17 -18.39 20.12
C LEU A 210 -11.56 -17.19 19.38
N SER A 211 -10.69 -16.43 20.04
CA SER A 211 -10.08 -15.22 19.49
C SER A 211 -8.65 -15.05 19.98
N ILE A 212 -7.77 -14.54 19.10
CA ILE A 212 -6.37 -14.33 19.40
C ILE A 212 -5.80 -13.12 18.65
N GLU A 213 -4.91 -12.36 19.28
CA GLU A 213 -4.22 -11.24 18.65
C GLU A 213 -2.81 -11.06 19.24
N PHE A 214 -1.89 -10.51 18.43
CA PHE A 214 -0.59 -10.02 18.90
C PHE A 214 -0.71 -8.59 19.44
N SER A 215 0.11 -8.26 20.44
CA SER A 215 0.34 -6.87 20.82
C SER A 215 1.04 -6.10 19.69
N PRO A 216 0.90 -4.76 19.62
CA PRO A 216 1.54 -3.94 18.59
C PRO A 216 3.07 -4.04 18.56
N ASP A 217 3.69 -4.33 19.70
CA ASP A 217 5.14 -4.56 19.81
C ASP A 217 5.56 -6.01 19.49
N GLY A 218 4.59 -6.90 19.25
CA GLY A 218 4.78 -8.31 18.91
C GLY A 218 5.25 -9.20 20.05
N LYS A 219 5.40 -8.67 21.27
CA LYS A 219 5.97 -9.40 22.41
C LYS A 219 4.96 -10.20 23.21
N ARG A 220 3.68 -9.84 23.11
CA ARG A 220 2.59 -10.47 23.83
C ARG A 220 1.52 -10.97 22.88
N ILE A 221 0.79 -11.97 23.32
CA ILE A 221 -0.43 -12.46 22.69
C ILE A 221 -1.56 -12.30 23.69
N VAL A 222 -2.74 -11.89 23.22
CA VAL A 222 -3.98 -11.97 23.99
C VAL A 222 -4.89 -13.01 23.38
N SER A 223 -5.56 -13.81 24.22
CA SER A 223 -6.54 -14.79 23.79
C SER A 223 -7.84 -14.69 24.59
N GLY A 224 -8.96 -14.90 23.91
CA GLY A 224 -10.29 -15.06 24.50
C GLY A 224 -10.82 -16.47 24.25
N SER A 225 -11.47 -17.06 25.25
CA SER A 225 -11.92 -18.45 25.22
C SER A 225 -13.39 -18.62 25.63
N HIS A 226 -13.93 -19.77 25.26
CA HIS A 226 -15.21 -20.29 25.75
C HIS A 226 -15.20 -20.51 27.27
N ASP A 227 -14.01 -20.62 27.90
CA ASP A 227 -13.83 -20.68 29.36
C ASP A 227 -14.13 -19.34 30.09
N ARG A 228 -14.58 -18.33 29.34
CA ARG A 228 -14.98 -16.99 29.82
C ARG A 228 -13.82 -16.13 30.31
N THR A 229 -12.59 -16.57 30.09
CA THR A 229 -11.39 -15.82 30.47
C THR A 229 -10.74 -15.16 29.26
N VAL A 230 -10.08 -14.03 29.54
CA VAL A 230 -9.03 -13.49 28.70
C VAL A 230 -7.69 -13.87 29.32
N ARG A 231 -6.70 -14.19 28.48
CA ARG A 231 -5.33 -14.49 28.91
C ARG A 231 -4.32 -13.74 28.08
N ILE A 232 -3.20 -13.41 28.70
CA ILE A 232 -2.05 -12.76 28.06
C ILE A 232 -0.88 -13.74 28.13
N TRP A 233 -0.13 -13.85 27.04
CA TRP A 233 1.02 -14.73 26.92
C TRP A 233 2.24 -13.94 26.49
N ASP A 234 3.40 -14.29 27.04
CA ASP A 234 4.68 -13.79 26.59
C ASP A 234 5.18 -14.66 25.43
N VAL A 235 5.50 -14.03 24.30
CA VAL A 235 5.84 -14.72 23.05
C VAL A 235 7.19 -15.44 23.13
N GLU A 236 8.16 -14.88 23.87
CA GLU A 236 9.51 -15.42 23.97
C GLU A 236 9.57 -16.64 24.88
N THR A 237 8.86 -16.59 26.00
CA THR A 237 8.85 -17.64 27.01
C THR A 237 7.72 -18.65 26.82
N GLY A 238 6.67 -18.29 26.08
CA GLY A 238 5.45 -19.09 25.96
C GLY A 238 4.68 -19.22 27.27
N SER A 239 4.95 -18.35 28.25
CA SER A 239 4.32 -18.41 29.57
C SER A 239 3.18 -17.39 29.70
N PRO A 240 2.15 -17.68 30.50
CA PRO A 240 1.10 -16.70 30.80
C PRO A 240 1.68 -15.51 31.56
N VAL A 241 1.24 -14.30 31.19
CA VAL A 241 1.58 -13.04 31.86
C VAL A 241 0.48 -12.73 32.87
N GLY A 242 0.77 -12.95 34.15
CA GLY A 242 -0.17 -12.71 35.23
C GLY A 242 -1.27 -13.77 35.32
N GLN A 243 -2.36 -13.41 36.01
CA GLN A 243 -3.54 -14.27 36.16
C GLN A 243 -4.54 -14.03 35.02
N PRO A 244 -5.38 -15.02 34.68
CA PRO A 244 -6.45 -14.83 33.70
C PRO A 244 -7.37 -13.67 34.11
N GLN A 245 -7.72 -12.82 33.15
CA GLN A 245 -8.70 -11.77 33.39
C GLN A 245 -10.10 -12.41 33.46
N GLN A 246 -10.61 -12.50 34.68
CA GLN A 246 -11.95 -13.01 34.97
C GLN A 246 -12.96 -11.87 35.10
N GLY A 247 -14.21 -12.15 34.73
CA GLY A 247 -15.32 -11.25 34.96
C GLY A 247 -16.46 -11.40 33.96
N HIS A 248 -16.20 -11.95 32.77
CA HIS A 248 -17.25 -12.31 31.83
C HIS A 248 -18.08 -13.48 32.34
N ASP A 249 -19.40 -13.43 32.13
CA ASP A 249 -20.34 -14.48 32.56
C ASP A 249 -20.60 -15.53 31.46
N ASP A 250 -20.08 -15.29 30.25
CA ASP A 250 -20.18 -16.18 29.09
C ASP A 250 -18.92 -16.05 28.20
N SER A 251 -18.88 -16.86 27.14
CA SER A 251 -17.79 -17.02 26.19
C SER A 251 -17.21 -15.71 25.68
N VAL A 252 -15.88 -15.59 25.65
CA VAL A 252 -15.20 -14.42 25.08
C VAL A 252 -14.97 -14.65 23.59
N GLN A 253 -15.79 -14.01 22.75
CA GLN A 253 -15.81 -14.20 21.30
C GLN A 253 -14.76 -13.36 20.57
N SER A 254 -14.33 -12.24 21.15
CA SER A 254 -13.33 -11.36 20.54
C SER A 254 -12.43 -10.72 21.58
N VAL A 255 -11.16 -10.57 21.24
CA VAL A 255 -10.18 -9.78 21.99
C VAL A 255 -9.45 -8.82 21.06
N GLY A 256 -8.93 -7.73 21.63
CA GLY A 256 -8.20 -6.71 20.88
C GLY A 256 -7.17 -5.98 21.75
N PHE A 257 -6.00 -5.63 21.21
CA PHE A 257 -5.07 -4.68 21.83
C PHE A 257 -5.35 -3.23 21.40
N SER A 258 -5.12 -2.29 22.30
CA SER A 258 -5.00 -0.88 21.90
C SER A 258 -3.72 -0.65 21.08
N PRO A 259 -3.68 0.35 20.18
CA PRO A 259 -2.49 0.62 19.37
C PRO A 259 -1.22 0.95 20.16
N ASP A 260 -1.37 1.47 21.39
CA ASP A 260 -0.25 1.72 22.31
C ASP A 260 0.13 0.51 23.17
N GLY A 261 -0.60 -0.61 23.04
CA GLY A 261 -0.37 -1.87 23.73
C GLY A 261 -0.69 -1.86 25.23
N LYS A 262 -1.32 -0.80 25.76
CA LYS A 262 -1.58 -0.63 27.20
C LYS A 262 -2.94 -1.14 27.66
N ARG A 263 -3.84 -1.41 26.73
CA ARG A 263 -5.20 -1.88 27.03
C ARG A 263 -5.53 -3.09 26.18
N ILE A 264 -6.39 -3.92 26.75
CA ILE A 264 -7.06 -5.00 26.05
C ILE A 264 -8.55 -4.71 26.07
N VAL A 265 -9.24 -4.98 24.97
CA VAL A 265 -10.69 -5.01 24.89
C VAL A 265 -11.16 -6.44 24.68
N SER A 266 -12.30 -6.81 25.25
CA SER A 266 -12.92 -8.11 25.02
C SER A 266 -14.43 -8.00 24.83
N GLY A 267 -14.99 -8.76 23.89
CA GLY A 267 -16.42 -8.89 23.65
C GLY A 267 -16.89 -10.31 23.95
N SER A 268 -18.02 -10.44 24.65
CA SER A 268 -18.55 -11.72 25.13
C SER A 268 -20.03 -11.92 24.80
N ASP A 269 -20.44 -13.18 24.77
CA ASP A 269 -21.85 -13.60 24.67
C ASP A 269 -22.69 -13.16 25.88
N ASP A 270 -22.05 -12.72 26.98
CA ASP A 270 -22.71 -12.08 28.13
C ASP A 270 -23.26 -10.68 27.81
N ARG A 271 -23.13 -10.25 26.55
CA ARG A 271 -23.58 -8.96 26.00
C ARG A 271 -22.82 -7.77 26.57
N THR A 272 -21.60 -7.99 27.07
CA THR A 272 -20.72 -6.93 27.56
C THR A 272 -19.45 -6.81 26.74
N VAL A 273 -18.92 -5.59 26.72
CA VAL A 273 -17.56 -5.29 26.28
C VAL A 273 -16.78 -4.82 27.50
N ARG A 274 -15.60 -5.39 27.71
CA ARG A 274 -14.74 -5.04 28.85
C ARG A 274 -13.40 -4.50 28.39
N ILE A 275 -12.81 -3.65 29.23
CA ILE A 275 -11.50 -3.06 29.02
C ILE A 275 -10.61 -3.49 30.19
N TRP A 276 -9.42 -3.97 29.87
CA TRP A 276 -8.44 -4.47 30.83
C TRP A 276 -7.12 -3.72 30.66
N ASP A 277 -6.32 -3.67 31.72
CA ASP A 277 -4.90 -3.31 31.61
C ASP A 277 -4.13 -4.51 31.02
N ALA A 278 -3.17 -4.20 30.14
CA ALA A 278 -2.40 -5.17 29.38
C ALA A 278 -1.07 -5.55 30.04
#